data_AF-A0A9W7LUK3-F1
#
_entry.id   AF-A0A9W7LUK3-F1
#
_cell.length_a   1.000
_cell.length_b   1.000
_cell.length_c   1.000
_cell.angle_alpha   90.00
_cell.angle_beta   90.00
_cell.angle_gamma   90.00
#
_symmetry.space_group_name_H-M   'P 1'
#
loop_
_entity.id
_entity.type
_entity.pdbx_description
1 polymer ?
#
loop_
_entity_poly.entity_id
_entity_poly.type
_entity_poly.pdbx_seq_one_letter_code
_entity_poly.pdbx_strand_id
1 'polypeptide(L)' 'MLDHFCEFINIQLPYIRRHRDCPNDINEAFSSLIFASARCAQLPAIRKLFGERYRHRFETVAIELLPGNLANCEVVRL' A
#
# COMPACT_ATOMS: atom_id res chain seq x y z
N MET A 1 2.86 13.37 3.76
CA MET A 1 2.25 12.53 2.70
C MET A 1 2.00 11.10 3.16
N LEU A 2 3.02 10.40 3.69
CA LEU A 2 2.82 9.05 4.24
C LEU A 2 1.82 9.02 5.41
N ASP A 3 1.81 10.05 6.26
CA ASP A 3 0.83 10.16 7.36
C ASP A 3 -0.61 10.22 6.84
N HIS A 4 -0.85 10.91 5.71
CA HIS A 4 -2.18 10.95 5.07
C HIS A 4 -2.60 9.57 4.55
N PHE A 5 -1.68 8.82 3.94
CA PHE A 5 -1.99 7.46 3.51
C PHE A 5 -2.25 6.53 4.71
N CYS A 6 -1.49 6.65 5.80
CA CYS A 6 -1.74 5.92 7.04
C CYS A 6 -3.13 6.23 7.62
N GLU A 7 -3.49 7.52 7.69
CA GLU A 7 -4.80 7.96 8.18
C GLU A 7 -5.94 7.48 7.27
N PHE A 8 -5.77 7.58 5.95
CA PHE A 8 -6.73 7.07 4.98
C PHE A 8 -6.95 5.56 5.13
N ILE A 9 -5.89 4.75 5.23
CA ILE A 9 -6.02 3.30 5.45
C ILE A 9 -6.76 3.01 6.77
N ASN A 10 -6.47 3.75 7.83
CA ASN A 10 -7.17 3.60 9.11
C ASN A 10 -8.67 3.85 8.98
N ILE A 11 -9.07 4.89 8.24
CA ILE A 11 -10.49 5.19 7.96
C ILE A 11 -11.12 4.06 7.13
N GLN A 12 -10.40 3.50 6.16
CA GLN A 12 -10.90 2.44 5.27
C GLN A 12 -10.83 1.03 5.86
N LEU A 13 -10.23 0.83 7.05
CA LEU A 13 -10.10 -0.48 7.69
C LEU A 13 -11.41 -1.28 7.80
N PRO A 14 -12.56 -0.69 8.18
CA PRO A 14 -13.84 -1.42 8.24
C PRO A 14 -14.25 -1.99 6.88
N TYR A 15 -14.04 -1.22 5.81
CA TYR A 15 -14.32 -1.64 4.45
C TYR A 15 -13.36 -2.75 4.01
N ILE A 16 -12.05 -2.53 4.15
CA ILE A 16 -10.99 -3.50 3.80
C ILE A 16 -11.20 -4.86 4.49
N ARG A 17 -11.70 -4.86 5.73
CA ARG A 17 -11.99 -6.09 6.48
C ARG A 17 -13.19 -6.86 5.95
N ARG A 18 -14.22 -6.15 5.47
CA ARG A 18 -15.47 -6.75 4.96
C ARG A 18 -15.38 -7.16 3.50
N HIS A 19 -14.62 -6.42 2.70
CA HIS A 19 -14.55 -6.53 1.26
C HIS A 19 -13.20 -7.13 0.82
N ARG A 20 -13.18 -7.88 -0.29
CA ARG A 20 -11.95 -8.50 -0.85
C ARG A 20 -11.49 -7.85 -2.14
N ASP A 21 -12.32 -6.99 -2.73
CA ASP A 21 -11.93 -6.09 -3.80
C ASP A 21 -10.99 -5.00 -3.28
N CYS A 22 -10.11 -4.53 -4.16
CA CYS A 22 -9.13 -3.49 -3.86
C CYS A 22 -9.40 -2.29 -4.78
N PRO A 23 -10.26 -1.35 -4.34
CA PRO A 23 -10.47 -0.09 -5.05
C PRO A 23 -9.14 0.63 -5.32
N ASN A 24 -9.06 1.39 -6.41
CA ASN A 24 -7.84 2.05 -6.84
C ASN A 24 -7.24 2.96 -5.76
N ASP A 25 -8.06 3.74 -5.06
CA ASP A 25 -7.59 4.65 -4.00
C ASP A 25 -6.96 3.89 -2.82
N ILE A 26 -7.54 2.73 -2.47
CA ILE A 26 -7.01 1.82 -1.45
C ILE A 26 -5.69 1.19 -1.92
N ASN A 27 -5.65 0.77 -3.19
CA ASN A 27 -4.45 0.19 -3.80
C ASN A 27 -3.31 1.22 -3.91
N GLU A 28 -3.60 2.48 -4.25
CA GLU A 28 -2.63 3.56 -4.27
C GLU A 28 -2.04 3.81 -2.88
N ALA A 29 -2.88 3.92 -1.86
CA ALA A 29 -2.44 4.14 -0.49
C ALA A 29 -1.56 2.98 0.01
N PHE A 30 -1.98 1.73 -0.19
CA PHE A 30 -1.17 0.58 0.19
C PHE A 30 0.12 0.45 -0.61
N SER A 31 0.09 0.63 -1.94
CA SER A 31 1.27 0.57 -2.80
C SER A 31 2.30 1.62 -2.39
N SER A 32 1.85 2.84 -2.09
CA SER A 32 2.69 3.93 -1.62
C SER A 32 3.33 3.62 -0.27
N LEU A 33 2.57 3.09 0.69
CA LEU A 33 3.07 2.72 2.02
C LEU A 33 4.02 1.51 1.96
N ILE A 34 3.75 0.52 1.11
CA ILE A 34 4.62 -0.64 0.89
C ILE A 34 5.96 -0.19 0.29
N PHE A 35 5.92 0.62 -0.78
CA PHE A 35 7.12 1.18 -1.41
C PHE A 35 7.96 1.97 -0.40
N ALA A 36 7.33 2.86 0.37
CA ALA A 36 8.02 3.64 1.40
C ALA A 36 8.60 2.75 2.51
N SER A 37 7.86 1.74 2.97
CA SER A 37 8.32 0.82 4.03
C SER A 37 9.53 -0.02 3.64
N ALA A 38 9.75 -0.25 2.34
CA ALA A 38 10.92 -0.96 1.83
C ALA A 38 12.19 -0.10 1.89
N ARG A 39 12.05 1.24 1.84
CA ARG A 39 13.14 2.22 1.81
C ARG A 39 13.40 2.87 3.17
N CYS A 40 12.35 3.07 3.95
CA CYS A 40 12.40 3.52 5.33
C CYS A 40 11.91 2.33 6.16
N ALA A 41 12.73 1.77 7.05
CA ALA A 41 12.40 0.57 7.85
C ALA A 41 11.20 0.72 8.83
N GLN A 42 10.33 1.69 8.59
CA GLN A 42 9.09 1.96 9.29
C GLN A 42 7.94 1.26 8.53
N LEU A 43 7.00 0.65 9.26
CA LEU A 43 5.74 0.04 8.75
C LEU A 43 5.74 -1.44 8.27
N PRO A 44 6.42 -2.39 8.94
CA PRO A 44 6.32 -3.82 8.59
C PRO A 44 4.90 -4.42 8.74
N ALA A 45 4.04 -3.83 9.58
CA ALA A 45 2.67 -4.32 9.80
C ALA A 45 1.77 -4.15 8.56
N ILE A 46 2.01 -3.13 7.74
CA ILE A 46 1.21 -2.81 6.55
C ILE A 46 1.46 -3.84 5.44
N ARG A 47 2.73 -4.18 5.22
CA ARG A 47 3.15 -5.25 4.31
C ARG A 47 2.45 -6.58 4.60
N LYS A 48 2.45 -6.99 5.87
CA LYS A 48 1.80 -8.22 6.31
C LYS A 48 0.29 -8.22 6.05
N LEU A 49 -0.40 -7.12 6.41
CA LEU A 49 -1.84 -7.00 6.21
C LEU A 49 -2.21 -7.10 4.72
N PHE A 50 -1.42 -6.49 3.84
CA PHE A 50 -1.70 -6.46 2.41
C PHE A 50 -1.33 -7.78 1.72
N GLY A 51 -0.16 -8.33 2.02
CA GLY A 51 0.31 -9.61 1.49
C GLY A 51 -0.64 -10.77 1.80
N GLU A 52 -1.17 -10.81 3.03
CA GLU A 52 -2.16 -11.82 3.45
C GLU A 52 -3.54 -11.63 2.78
N ARG A 53 -3.93 -10.38 2.50
CA ARG A 53 -5.30 -10.06 2.04
C ARG A 53 -5.44 -10.05 0.52
N TYR A 54 -4.51 -9.43 -0.21
CA TYR A 54 -4.61 -9.18 -1.65
C TYR A 54 -3.63 -10.01 -2.49
N ARG A 55 -2.96 -10.99 -1.85
CA ARG A 55 -1.85 -11.80 -2.38
C ARG A 55 -0.58 -10.98 -2.60
N HIS A 56 0.56 -11.67 -2.46
CA HIS A 56 1.93 -11.16 -2.64
C HIS A 56 2.24 -10.54 -4.03
N ARG A 57 1.31 -10.62 -5.00
CA ARG A 57 1.53 -10.04 -6.35
C ARG A 57 1.78 -8.53 -6.31
N PHE A 58 1.21 -7.83 -5.34
CA PHE A 58 1.31 -6.38 -5.29
C PHE A 58 2.56 -5.87 -4.59
N GLU A 59 3.15 -6.64 -3.67
CA GLU A 59 4.37 -6.22 -2.98
C GLU A 59 5.53 -6.07 -3.96
N THR A 60 5.78 -7.07 -4.80
CA THR A 60 6.85 -7.01 -5.81
C THR A 60 6.58 -5.90 -6.83
N VAL A 61 5.34 -5.76 -7.30
CA VAL A 61 4.96 -4.72 -8.27
C VAL A 61 5.16 -3.31 -7.71
N ALA A 62 4.80 -3.08 -6.44
CA ALA A 62 4.98 -1.79 -5.79
C ALA A 62 6.46 -1.51 -5.49
N ILE A 63 7.20 -2.47 -4.92
CA ILE A 63 8.61 -2.30 -4.52
C ILE A 63 9.52 -2.05 -5.74
N GLU A 64 9.31 -2.81 -6.81
CA GLU A 64 10.12 -2.74 -8.04
C GLU A 64 9.54 -1.77 -9.08
N LEU A 65 8.43 -1.08 -8.77
CA LEU A 65 7.74 -0.14 -9.66
C LEU A 65 7.37 -0.74 -11.03
N LEU A 66 6.96 -2.02 -11.04
CA LEU A 66 6.60 -2.72 -12.26
C LEU A 66 5.33 -2.14 -12.92
N PRO A 67 5.09 -2.43 -14.22
CA PRO A 67 3.86 -2.02 -14.90
C PRO A 67 2.60 -2.46 -14.14
N GLY A 68 1.68 -1.51 -13.91
CA GLY A 68 0.46 -1.73 -13.13
C GLY A 68 0.58 -1.39 -11.65
N ASN A 69 1.74 -0.89 -11.18
CA ASN A 69 1.83 -0.30 -9.85
C ASN A 69 1.03 1.02 -9.77
N LEU A 70 0.45 1.30 -8.61
CA LEU A 70 -0.29 2.52 -8.32
C LEU A 70 0.37 3.35 -7.22
N ALA A 71 1.67 3.16 -6.97
CA ALA A 71 2.38 3.95 -5.96
C ALA A 71 2.41 5.43 -6.38
N ASN A 72 2.14 6.32 -5.42
CA ASN A 72 2.08 7.74 -5.69
C ASN A 72 3.44 8.29 -6.14
N CYS A 73 3.46 9.02 -7.25
CA CYS A 73 4.68 9.52 -7.89
C CYS A 73 5.54 10.42 -6.99
N GLU A 74 4.96 11.12 -6.02
CA GLU A 74 5.73 11.94 -5.08
C GLU A 74 6.42 11.08 -4.01
N VAL A 75 5.78 9.98 -3.58
CA VAL A 75 6.39 8.99 -2.68
C VAL A 75 7.52 8.23 -3.37
N VAL A 76 7.39 7.96 -4.67
CA VAL A 76 8.41 7.27 -5.47
C VAL A 76 9.72 8.08 -5.61
N ARG A 77 9.65 9.40 -5.45
CA ARG A 77 10.82 10.30 -5.56
C ARG A 77 11.59 10.48 -4.25
N LEU A 78 11.12 9.88 -3.15
CA LEU A 78 11.84 9.81 -1.87
C LEU A 78 12.95 8.76 -1.91
#